data_AF-A0A1B3SMA8-F1
#
_entry.id   AF-A0A1B3SMA8-F1
#
_cell.length_a   1.000
_cell.length_b   1.000
_cell.length_c   1.000
_cell.angle_alpha   90.00
_cell.angle_beta   90.00
_cell.angle_gamma   90.00
#
_symmetry.space_group_name_H-M   'P 1'
#
loop_
_entity.id
_entity.type
_entity.pdbx_description
1 polymer ?
#
loop_
_entity_poly.entity_id
_entity_poly.type
_entity_poly.pdbx_seq_one_letter_code
_entity_poly.pdbx_strand_id
1 'polypeptide(L)'
;MKNKSEATVEKKGIEIRKAIIRCTIFLLVFFPSYTFIGIFYANPNFAMYEDNFDLISSKLDSNILPTPLPMTIFLWLGFSLFILSIGHLIFISLIFKKHAKNKILKNIFLAWMITIFLASSLFFTLSEYNYSRFYDIYTYIKNMKTTDDKEFNSIINYYAQNYSEGWNFKWSSDIFSWLICIFQIMVIMIQFSMFNSSISSKEVNVEETNKTSTINSVGYGKIGAFVGKITGNTNKNISLWLLICSMLVFIPQLIFIIILESESSMGFSLLEWTFIASFLLKNEVPEFYEKTSKIDASYVVIGHLPLIATGFLAATICIFLIIYIKRINISKSFFITQFAIMAAELVLVLAVNTYTIYEINKIVDVWNEYNLAELVKPYVDSIPFLSQNIVNGNISYPWLYGEQYISLLIISLAFTGVSFTMLTSKSKKIFKNNKTL
;
A
#
# COMPACT_ATOMS: atom_id res chain seq x y z
N MET A 1 11.72 52.15 -0.70
CA MET A 1 12.62 51.09 -1.18
C MET A 1 12.88 50.11 -0.04
N LYS A 2 12.14 48.99 0.05
CA LYS A 2 12.46 47.92 1.00
C LYS A 2 13.78 47.30 0.56
N ASN A 3 14.76 47.26 1.45
CA ASN A 3 16.14 46.96 1.10
C ASN A 3 16.21 45.52 0.55
N LYS A 4 16.83 45.32 -0.61
CA LYS A 4 16.91 44.01 -1.29
C LYS A 4 17.42 42.91 -0.35
N SER A 5 18.30 43.30 0.57
CA SER A 5 18.82 42.51 1.70
C SER A 5 17.72 41.94 2.61
N GLU A 6 16.83 42.78 3.13
CA GLU A 6 15.74 42.38 4.04
C GLU A 6 14.76 41.42 3.37
N ALA A 7 14.43 41.66 2.10
CA ALA A 7 13.55 40.77 1.33
C ALA A 7 14.17 39.37 1.09
N THR A 8 15.51 39.27 0.98
CA THR A 8 16.21 37.97 0.91
C THR A 8 16.27 37.24 2.24
N VAL A 9 16.42 37.96 3.36
CA VAL A 9 16.43 37.37 4.71
C VAL A 9 15.04 36.83 5.07
N GLU A 10 13.99 37.60 4.79
CA GLU A 10 12.59 37.21 5.02
C GLU A 10 12.19 35.98 4.20
N LYS A 11 12.58 35.91 2.91
CA LYS A 11 12.38 34.71 2.07
C LYS A 11 13.16 33.48 2.56
N LYS A 12 14.35 33.66 3.16
CA LYS A 12 15.17 32.55 3.70
C LYS A 12 14.52 31.94 4.95
N GLY A 13 13.94 32.76 5.83
CA GLY A 13 13.22 32.29 7.02
C GLY A 13 11.97 31.46 6.68
N ILE A 14 11.25 31.84 5.63
CA ILE A 14 10.04 31.13 5.18
C ILE A 14 10.37 29.72 4.65
N GLU A 15 11.42 29.57 3.85
CA GLU A 15 11.79 28.25 3.28
C GLU A 15 12.34 27.29 4.34
N ILE A 16 13.10 27.79 5.32
CA ILE A 16 13.57 26.98 6.46
C ILE A 16 12.37 26.52 7.31
N ARG A 17 11.41 27.42 7.62
CA ARG A 17 10.21 27.06 8.36
C ARG A 17 9.38 25.98 7.65
N LYS A 18 9.23 26.06 6.33
CA LYS A 18 8.55 25.03 5.53
C LYS A 18 9.28 23.68 5.56
N ALA A 19 10.62 23.69 5.49
CA ALA A 19 11.42 22.47 5.59
C ALA A 19 11.28 21.82 6.96
N ILE A 20 11.30 22.60 8.05
CA ILE A 20 11.09 22.11 9.42
C ILE A 20 9.71 21.47 9.57
N ILE A 21 8.64 22.16 9.14
CA ILE A 21 7.27 21.61 9.22
C ILE A 21 7.18 20.27 8.50
N ARG A 22 7.81 20.12 7.33
CA ARG A 22 7.82 18.86 6.60
C ARG A 22 8.64 17.78 7.29
N CYS A 23 9.79 18.12 7.85
CA CYS A 23 10.55 17.17 8.66
C CYS A 23 9.70 16.67 9.84
N THR A 24 8.97 17.56 10.51
CA THR A 24 8.02 17.17 11.57
C THR A 24 6.93 16.25 11.06
N ILE A 25 6.34 16.52 9.89
CA ILE A 25 5.34 15.64 9.27
C ILE A 25 5.94 14.26 8.98
N PHE A 26 7.13 14.18 8.38
CA PHE A 26 7.77 12.90 8.09
C PHE A 26 8.18 12.14 9.35
N LEU A 27 8.65 12.82 10.40
CA LEU A 27 8.89 12.20 11.70
C LEU A 27 7.61 11.60 12.27
N LEU A 28 6.49 12.31 12.23
CA LEU A 28 5.20 11.78 12.70
C LEU A 28 4.71 10.59 11.86
N VAL A 29 4.89 10.65 10.54
CA VAL A 29 4.47 9.57 9.62
C VAL A 29 5.28 8.30 9.82
N PHE A 30 6.56 8.42 10.15
CA PHE A 30 7.44 7.29 10.47
C PHE A 30 7.40 6.90 11.95
N PHE A 31 6.48 7.49 12.75
CA PHE A 31 6.29 7.13 14.16
C PHE A 31 6.12 5.65 14.44
N PRO A 32 5.27 4.94 13.67
CA PRO A 32 5.16 3.51 13.81
C PRO A 32 6.53 2.82 13.63
N SER A 33 7.27 3.14 12.57
CA SER A 33 8.50 2.42 12.22
C SER A 33 9.65 2.59 13.23
N TYR A 34 9.78 3.73 13.91
CA TYR A 34 10.77 3.81 15.02
C TYR A 34 10.26 3.21 16.34
N THR A 35 8.94 3.19 16.56
CA THR A 35 8.36 2.41 17.66
C THR A 35 8.65 0.92 17.47
N PHE A 36 8.54 0.43 16.22
CA PHE A 36 8.92 -0.93 15.85
C PHE A 36 10.39 -1.24 16.17
N ILE A 37 11.33 -0.35 15.88
CA ILE A 37 12.76 -0.54 16.27
C ILE A 37 12.86 -0.82 17.78
N GLY A 38 12.13 -0.06 18.61
CA GLY A 38 12.10 -0.27 20.05
C GLY A 38 11.55 -1.65 20.44
N ILE A 39 10.44 -2.06 19.82
CA ILE A 39 9.83 -3.38 20.03
C ILE A 39 10.76 -4.52 19.62
N PHE A 40 11.40 -4.39 18.46
CA PHE A 40 12.30 -5.39 17.88
C PHE A 40 13.46 -5.73 18.83
N TYR A 41 14.14 -4.71 19.36
CA TYR A 41 15.27 -4.91 20.29
C TYR A 41 14.86 -5.16 21.74
N ALA A 42 13.64 -4.79 22.13
CA ALA A 42 13.14 -5.08 23.48
C ALA A 42 12.66 -6.53 23.64
N ASN A 43 12.43 -7.26 22.54
CA ASN A 43 11.85 -8.60 22.60
C ASN A 43 12.91 -9.70 22.87
N PRO A 44 12.98 -10.28 24.07
CA PRO A 44 13.95 -11.35 24.37
C PRO A 44 13.67 -12.64 23.58
N ASN A 45 12.43 -12.88 23.16
CA ASN A 45 12.09 -14.07 22.38
C ASN A 45 12.68 -14.02 20.97
N PHE A 46 12.85 -12.80 20.43
CA PHE A 46 13.50 -12.62 19.14
C PHE A 46 15.00 -12.90 19.23
N ALA A 47 15.67 -12.48 20.31
CA ALA A 47 17.06 -12.84 20.57
C ALA A 47 17.24 -14.36 20.67
N MET A 48 16.38 -15.03 21.44
CA MET A 48 16.40 -16.50 21.52
C MET A 48 16.14 -17.18 20.16
N TYR A 49 15.28 -16.58 19.33
CA TYR A 49 15.01 -17.06 17.97
C TYR A 49 16.23 -16.91 17.05
N GLU A 50 16.91 -15.77 17.11
CA GLU A 50 18.12 -15.50 16.34
C GLU A 50 19.25 -16.46 16.71
N ASP A 51 19.49 -16.66 18.01
CA ASP A 51 20.55 -17.53 18.53
C ASP A 51 20.32 -19.01 18.21
N ASN A 52 19.07 -19.43 18.01
CA ASN A 52 18.68 -20.84 17.81
C ASN A 52 18.02 -21.10 16.45
N PHE A 53 18.16 -20.19 15.48
CA PHE A 53 17.44 -20.26 14.20
C PHE A 53 17.73 -21.57 13.44
N ASP A 54 18.98 -22.04 13.44
CA ASP A 54 19.37 -23.29 12.77
C ASP A 54 18.65 -24.51 13.38
N LEU A 55 18.55 -24.56 14.72
CA LEU A 55 17.84 -25.63 15.41
C LEU A 55 16.33 -25.56 15.11
N ILE A 56 15.73 -24.37 15.18
CA ILE A 56 14.30 -24.17 14.89
C ILE A 56 13.97 -24.56 13.44
N SER A 57 14.81 -24.15 12.48
CA SER A 57 14.65 -24.48 11.06
C SER A 57 14.90 -25.94 10.70
N SER A 58 15.57 -26.69 11.56
CA SER A 58 15.67 -28.14 11.41
C SER A 58 14.40 -28.89 11.83
N LYS A 59 13.59 -28.30 12.72
CA LYS A 59 12.36 -28.90 13.27
C LYS A 59 11.10 -28.41 12.57
N LEU A 60 11.11 -27.16 12.09
CA LEU A 60 10.02 -26.52 11.36
C LEU A 60 10.44 -26.26 9.91
N ASP A 61 9.51 -26.35 8.97
CA ASP A 61 9.80 -26.15 7.55
C ASP A 61 10.39 -24.75 7.30
N SER A 62 11.57 -24.68 6.69
CA SER A 62 12.29 -23.41 6.49
C SER A 62 11.54 -22.41 5.61
N ASN A 63 10.55 -22.86 4.82
CA ASN A 63 9.78 -21.98 3.93
C ASN A 63 8.84 -21.03 4.69
N ILE A 64 8.43 -21.41 5.90
CA ILE A 64 7.56 -20.56 6.73
C ILE A 64 8.34 -19.67 7.70
N LEU A 65 9.58 -20.01 8.01
CA LEU A 65 10.37 -19.32 9.01
C LEU A 65 11.01 -18.05 8.42
N PRO A 66 10.69 -16.86 8.95
CA PRO A 66 11.37 -15.64 8.52
C PRO A 66 12.82 -15.66 9.04
N THR A 67 13.79 -15.55 8.15
CA THR A 67 15.21 -15.53 8.53
C THR A 67 15.56 -14.26 9.32
N PRO A 68 16.26 -14.33 10.46
CA PRO A 68 16.62 -13.16 11.28
C PRO A 68 17.41 -12.09 10.52
N LEU A 69 18.43 -12.51 9.76
CA LEU A 69 19.36 -11.60 9.10
C LEU A 69 18.67 -10.61 8.12
N PRO A 70 17.80 -11.06 7.18
CA PRO A 70 17.00 -10.14 6.37
C PRO A 70 16.18 -9.14 7.17
N MET A 71 15.57 -9.52 8.30
CA MET A 71 14.79 -8.59 9.12
C MET A 71 15.66 -7.43 9.60
N THR A 72 16.80 -7.76 10.21
CA THR A 72 17.76 -6.77 10.73
C THR A 72 18.32 -5.88 9.61
N ILE A 73 18.65 -6.46 8.44
CA ILE A 73 19.13 -5.70 7.28
C ILE A 73 18.05 -4.72 6.79
N PHE A 74 16.81 -5.17 6.61
CA PHE A 74 15.74 -4.32 6.13
C PHE A 74 15.40 -3.20 7.12
N LEU A 75 15.41 -3.49 8.43
CA LEU A 75 15.24 -2.50 9.48
C LEU A 75 16.26 -1.36 9.37
N TRP A 76 17.55 -1.71 9.34
CA TRP A 76 18.63 -0.72 9.31
C TRP A 76 18.77 -0.01 7.97
N LEU A 77 18.47 -0.69 6.87
CA LEU A 77 18.43 -0.08 5.54
C LEU A 77 17.28 0.94 5.46
N GLY A 78 16.09 0.57 5.95
CA GLY A 78 14.94 1.46 6.07
C GLY A 78 15.27 2.70 6.89
N PHE A 79 15.87 2.51 8.08
CA PHE A 79 16.28 3.62 8.96
C PHE A 79 17.36 4.51 8.34
N SER A 80 18.38 3.92 7.71
CA SER A 80 19.46 4.67 7.06
C SER A 80 18.95 5.55 5.92
N LEU A 81 18.05 5.00 5.08
CA LEU A 81 17.41 5.75 4.00
C LEU A 81 16.48 6.85 4.53
N PHE A 82 15.79 6.62 5.65
CA PHE A 82 14.98 7.65 6.31
C PHE A 82 15.85 8.83 6.77
N ILE A 83 16.91 8.56 7.54
CA ILE A 83 17.83 9.59 8.03
C ILE A 83 18.47 10.35 6.87
N LEU A 84 18.90 9.63 5.83
CA LEU A 84 19.44 10.22 4.62
C LEU A 84 18.41 11.16 3.95
N SER A 85 17.15 10.75 3.88
CA SER A 85 16.06 11.57 3.31
C SER A 85 15.76 12.83 4.13
N ILE A 86 15.74 12.73 5.46
CA ILE A 86 15.61 13.88 6.36
C ILE A 86 16.79 14.84 6.18
N GLY A 87 18.02 14.31 6.10
CA GLY A 87 19.20 15.11 5.78
C GLY A 87 19.04 15.88 4.47
N HIS A 88 18.58 15.22 3.41
CA HIS A 88 18.31 15.85 2.11
C HIS A 88 17.25 16.95 2.19
N LEU A 89 16.19 16.76 2.98
CA LEU A 89 15.16 17.78 3.21
C LEU A 89 15.70 19.01 3.94
N ILE A 90 16.55 18.85 4.95
CA ILE A 90 17.16 19.96 5.67
C ILE A 90 18.06 20.78 4.74
N PHE A 91 18.86 20.10 3.91
CA PHE A 91 19.78 20.74 2.97
C PHE A 91 19.14 21.21 1.65
N ILE A 92 17.83 21.02 1.49
CA ILE A 92 17.10 21.36 0.26
C ILE A 92 17.29 22.82 -0.14
N SER A 93 17.30 23.73 0.84
CA SER A 93 17.44 25.17 0.60
C SER A 93 18.84 25.56 0.08
N LEU A 94 19.88 24.81 0.44
CA LEU A 94 21.26 25.04 -0.03
C LEU A 94 21.44 24.49 -1.45
N ILE A 95 20.92 23.29 -1.70
CA ILE A 95 21.03 22.59 -2.99
C ILE A 95 20.25 23.34 -4.08
N PHE A 96 19.04 23.79 -3.77
CA PHE A 96 18.21 24.54 -4.71
C PHE A 96 18.76 25.94 -5.00
N LYS A 97 19.55 26.55 -4.10
CA LYS A 97 20.26 27.82 -4.39
C LYS A 97 21.42 27.64 -5.36
N LYS A 98 22.22 26.58 -5.18
CA LYS A 98 23.40 26.31 -6.01
C LYS A 98 23.04 25.80 -7.40
N HIS A 99 21.98 25.00 -7.51
CA HIS A 99 21.50 24.42 -8.77
C HIS A 99 20.27 25.11 -9.38
N ALA A 100 19.89 26.29 -8.86
CA ALA A 100 18.70 27.05 -9.26
C ALA A 100 18.55 27.26 -10.78
N LYS A 101 19.67 27.25 -11.53
CA LYS A 101 19.68 27.50 -12.98
C LYS A 101 19.31 26.28 -13.83
N ASN A 102 19.54 25.03 -13.37
CA ASN A 102 19.24 23.84 -14.17
C ASN A 102 17.98 23.11 -13.66
N LYS A 103 16.88 23.26 -14.39
CA LYS A 103 15.59 22.63 -14.08
C LYS A 103 15.64 21.10 -14.07
N ILE A 104 16.46 20.48 -14.93
CA ILE A 104 16.57 19.02 -15.03
C ILE A 104 17.18 18.46 -13.75
N LEU A 105 18.30 19.05 -13.31
CA LEU A 105 19.01 18.59 -12.11
C LEU A 105 18.14 18.69 -10.84
N LYS A 106 17.32 19.75 -10.77
CA LYS A 106 16.34 19.95 -9.70
C LYS A 106 15.26 18.87 -9.68
N ASN A 107 14.74 18.49 -10.85
CA ASN A 107 13.74 17.43 -10.96
C ASN A 107 14.33 16.06 -10.64
N ILE A 108 15.57 15.78 -11.08
CA ILE A 108 16.29 14.54 -10.73
C ILE A 108 16.48 14.45 -9.22
N PHE A 109 16.93 15.53 -8.57
CA PHE A 109 17.12 15.57 -7.12
C PHE A 109 15.81 15.35 -6.35
N LEU A 110 14.70 15.94 -6.82
CA LEU A 110 13.38 15.73 -6.25
C LEU A 110 12.90 14.29 -6.40
N ALA A 111 13.03 13.72 -7.61
CA ALA A 111 12.68 12.33 -7.88
C ALA A 111 13.50 11.39 -7.01
N TRP A 112 14.81 11.61 -6.91
CA TRP A 112 15.72 10.87 -6.05
C TRP A 112 15.27 10.89 -4.58
N MET A 113 14.93 12.07 -4.06
CA MET A 113 14.45 12.22 -2.68
C MET A 113 13.14 11.46 -2.43
N ILE A 114 12.20 11.52 -3.37
CA ILE A 114 10.94 10.75 -3.31
C ILE A 114 11.27 9.25 -3.28
N THR A 115 12.13 8.78 -4.18
CA THR A 115 12.51 7.37 -4.28
C THR A 115 13.13 6.86 -2.99
N ILE A 116 14.01 7.63 -2.33
CA ILE A 116 14.62 7.20 -1.07
C ILE A 116 13.57 7.12 0.06
N PHE A 117 12.64 8.08 0.14
CA PHE A 117 11.55 8.02 1.13
C PHE A 117 10.64 6.81 0.92
N LEU A 118 10.28 6.52 -0.34
CA LEU A 118 9.47 5.35 -0.69
C LEU A 118 10.23 4.05 -0.38
N ALA A 119 11.51 3.97 -0.74
CA ALA A 119 12.35 2.81 -0.44
C ALA A 119 12.48 2.58 1.08
N SER A 120 12.65 3.66 1.85
CA SER A 120 12.70 3.58 3.32
C SER A 120 11.43 2.96 3.90
N SER A 121 10.25 3.45 3.48
CA SER A 121 8.96 2.90 3.90
C SER A 121 8.82 1.41 3.55
N LEU A 122 9.20 1.01 2.33
CA LEU A 122 9.17 -0.39 1.90
C LEU A 122 10.08 -1.29 2.75
N PHE A 123 11.32 -0.86 3.03
CA PHE A 123 12.25 -1.67 3.84
C PHE A 123 11.80 -1.80 5.30
N PHE A 124 11.24 -0.74 5.89
CA PHE A 124 10.62 -0.87 7.22
C PHE A 124 9.50 -1.90 7.21
N THR A 125 8.58 -1.80 6.25
CA THR A 125 7.45 -2.72 6.14
C THR A 125 7.89 -4.17 5.92
N LEU A 126 8.93 -4.42 5.13
CA LEU A 126 9.49 -5.77 4.98
C LEU A 126 10.02 -6.33 6.30
N SER A 127 10.67 -5.51 7.12
CA SER A 127 11.13 -5.94 8.45
C SER A 127 9.96 -6.17 9.40
N GLU A 128 9.00 -5.24 9.44
CA GLU A 128 7.79 -5.31 10.26
C GLU A 128 6.96 -6.56 9.93
N TYR A 129 6.76 -6.83 8.64
CA TYR A 129 6.08 -8.02 8.12
C TYR A 129 6.73 -9.34 8.57
N ASN A 130 8.05 -9.45 8.39
CA ASN A 130 8.77 -10.66 8.80
C ASN A 130 8.79 -10.84 10.32
N TYR A 131 8.84 -9.74 11.08
CA TYR A 131 8.74 -9.80 12.54
C TYR A 131 7.35 -10.26 13.00
N SER A 132 6.28 -9.80 12.36
CA SER A 132 4.92 -10.29 12.64
C SER A 132 4.83 -11.81 12.42
N ARG A 133 5.39 -12.31 11.31
CA ARG A 133 5.48 -13.76 11.06
C ARG A 133 6.29 -14.50 12.13
N PHE A 134 7.41 -13.93 12.57
CA PHE A 134 8.18 -14.49 13.68
C PHE A 134 7.33 -14.59 14.95
N TYR A 135 6.57 -13.54 15.28
CA TYR A 135 5.72 -13.53 16.46
C TYR A 135 4.65 -14.64 16.43
N ASP A 136 4.09 -14.91 15.25
CA ASP A 136 3.11 -15.99 15.05
C ASP A 136 3.74 -17.37 15.24
N ILE A 137 4.93 -17.59 14.68
CA ILE A 137 5.70 -18.84 14.89
C ILE A 137 6.12 -19.01 16.36
N TYR A 138 6.58 -17.94 17.00
CA TYR A 138 6.87 -17.93 18.43
C TYR A 138 5.64 -18.36 19.25
N THR A 139 4.46 -17.80 18.90
CA THR A 139 3.18 -18.12 19.54
C THR A 139 2.77 -19.57 19.31
N TYR A 140 3.13 -20.16 18.17
CA TYR A 140 2.94 -21.58 17.89
C TYR A 140 3.87 -22.47 18.73
N ILE A 141 5.18 -22.20 18.70
CA ILE A 141 6.19 -23.02 19.38
C ILE A 141 5.92 -23.11 20.88
N LYS A 142 5.50 -22.02 21.53
CA LYS A 142 5.18 -22.06 22.97
C LYS A 142 4.04 -23.01 23.36
N ASN A 143 3.15 -23.36 22.41
CA ASN A 143 2.01 -24.24 22.65
C ASN A 143 2.31 -25.69 22.22
N MET A 144 3.49 -25.95 21.65
CA MET A 144 3.90 -27.29 21.29
C MET A 144 4.06 -28.17 22.52
N LYS A 145 3.77 -29.46 22.34
CA LYS A 145 4.14 -30.47 23.32
C LYS A 145 5.65 -30.67 23.28
N THR A 146 6.22 -31.01 24.43
CA THR A 146 7.63 -31.40 24.51
C THR A 146 7.90 -32.59 23.60
N THR A 147 9.06 -32.54 22.94
CA THR A 147 9.57 -33.54 22.02
C THR A 147 10.67 -34.38 22.69
N ASP A 148 11.29 -35.31 21.96
CA ASP A 148 12.45 -36.05 22.47
C ASP A 148 13.74 -35.19 22.53
N ASP A 149 13.73 -34.02 21.90
CA ASP A 149 14.88 -33.13 21.80
C ASP A 149 14.95 -32.15 22.98
N LYS A 150 15.96 -32.31 23.84
CA LYS A 150 16.15 -31.49 25.05
C LYS A 150 16.46 -30.04 24.74
N GLU A 151 17.21 -29.76 23.68
CA GLU A 151 17.58 -28.39 23.31
C GLU A 151 16.34 -27.67 22.77
N PHE A 152 15.56 -28.32 21.91
CA PHE A 152 14.31 -27.75 21.43
C PHE A 152 13.27 -27.57 22.54
N ASN A 153 13.17 -28.51 23.48
CA ASN A 153 12.31 -28.36 24.66
C ASN A 153 12.70 -27.17 25.54
N SER A 154 13.99 -26.81 25.60
CA SER A 154 14.43 -25.62 26.33
C SER A 154 13.87 -24.34 25.68
N ILE A 155 13.81 -24.29 24.35
CA ILE A 155 13.23 -23.18 23.59
C ILE A 155 11.72 -23.11 23.83
N ILE A 156 11.01 -24.24 23.73
CA ILE A 156 9.56 -24.30 24.00
C ILE A 156 9.25 -23.76 25.41
N ASN A 157 9.97 -24.24 26.42
CA ASN A 157 9.78 -23.82 27.80
C ASN A 157 10.13 -22.34 28.02
N TYR A 158 11.21 -21.86 27.40
CA TYR A 158 11.61 -20.46 27.44
C TYR A 158 10.52 -19.54 26.88
N TYR A 159 9.97 -19.88 25.71
CA TYR A 159 8.87 -19.13 25.10
C TYR A 159 7.58 -19.21 25.91
N ALA A 160 7.23 -20.37 26.46
CA ALA A 160 6.06 -20.52 27.33
C ALA A 160 6.17 -19.66 28.59
N GLN A 161 7.35 -19.65 29.23
CA GLN A 161 7.63 -18.85 30.41
C GLN A 161 7.53 -17.35 30.10
N ASN A 162 8.27 -16.86 29.10
CA ASN A 162 8.25 -15.45 28.73
C ASN A 162 6.85 -14.97 28.34
N TYR A 163 6.06 -15.79 27.65
CA TYR A 163 4.67 -15.47 27.34
C TYR A 163 3.83 -15.33 28.61
N SER A 164 3.99 -16.24 29.57
CA SER A 164 3.24 -16.20 30.85
C SER A 164 3.62 -15.01 31.72
N GLU A 165 4.86 -14.53 31.64
CA GLU A 165 5.36 -13.36 32.35
C GLU A 165 5.01 -12.03 31.65
N GLY A 166 4.36 -12.08 30.48
CA GLY A 166 3.97 -10.88 29.71
C GLY A 166 5.10 -10.26 28.88
N TRP A 167 6.19 -10.99 28.63
CA TRP A 167 7.30 -10.56 27.78
C TRP A 167 7.01 -10.90 26.31
N ASN A 168 5.79 -10.63 25.86
CA ASN A 168 5.30 -10.93 24.52
C ASN A 168 5.09 -9.65 23.71
N PHE A 169 6.18 -9.16 23.12
CA PHE A 169 6.19 -7.89 22.39
C PHE A 169 5.69 -8.06 20.95
N LYS A 170 4.38 -8.02 20.75
CA LYS A 170 3.78 -7.98 19.41
C LYS A 170 3.97 -6.59 18.78
N TRP A 171 4.39 -6.55 17.52
CA TRP A 171 4.40 -5.32 16.72
C TRP A 171 2.99 -4.96 16.28
N SER A 172 2.49 -5.69 15.28
CA SER A 172 1.15 -5.59 14.71
C SER A 172 0.87 -6.84 13.86
N SER A 173 -0.28 -6.93 13.20
CA SER A 173 -0.49 -7.96 12.16
C SER A 173 0.32 -7.64 10.90
N ASP A 174 0.58 -8.67 10.10
CA ASP A 174 1.23 -8.56 8.81
C ASP A 174 0.49 -7.61 7.85
N ILE A 175 -0.85 -7.67 7.82
CA ILE A 175 -1.71 -6.76 7.06
C ILE A 175 -1.53 -5.32 7.53
N PHE A 176 -1.52 -5.09 8.84
CA PHE A 176 -1.42 -3.73 9.39
C PHE A 176 -0.09 -3.06 9.03
N SER A 177 0.99 -3.84 8.94
CA SER A 177 2.30 -3.35 8.47
C SER A 177 2.23 -2.82 7.04
N TRP A 178 1.51 -3.51 6.14
CA TRP A 178 1.26 -3.04 4.77
C TRP A 178 0.35 -1.81 4.71
N LEU A 179 -0.66 -1.72 5.58
CA LEU A 179 -1.51 -0.53 5.68
C LEU A 179 -0.72 0.71 6.14
N ILE A 180 0.18 0.55 7.12
CA ILE A 180 1.10 1.62 7.54
C ILE A 180 1.96 2.06 6.34
N CYS A 181 2.53 1.10 5.59
CA CYS A 181 3.32 1.39 4.39
C CYS A 181 2.56 2.26 3.39
N ILE A 182 1.33 1.85 3.05
CA ILE A 182 0.48 2.57 2.09
C ILE A 182 0.18 3.97 2.60
N PHE A 183 -0.15 4.13 3.88
CA PHE A 183 -0.37 5.44 4.48
C PHE A 183 0.88 6.33 4.40
N GLN A 184 2.07 5.79 4.70
CA GLN A 184 3.33 6.50 4.58
C GLN A 184 3.59 6.95 3.13
N ILE A 185 3.42 6.05 2.15
CA ILE A 185 3.54 6.33 0.72
C ILE A 185 2.57 7.44 0.29
N MET A 186 1.30 7.37 0.69
CA MET A 186 0.29 8.38 0.40
C MET A 186 0.73 9.76 0.91
N VAL A 187 1.17 9.85 2.16
CA VAL A 187 1.62 11.12 2.73
C VAL A 187 2.88 11.64 2.04
N ILE A 188 3.85 10.78 1.75
CA ILE A 188 5.06 11.14 0.95
C ILE A 188 4.63 11.76 -0.38
N MET A 189 3.81 11.07 -1.15
CA MET A 189 3.38 11.52 -2.48
C MET A 189 2.60 12.83 -2.43
N ILE A 190 1.70 12.99 -1.45
CA ILE A 190 0.93 14.22 -1.25
C ILE A 190 1.85 15.40 -0.90
N GLN A 191 2.79 15.21 0.04
CA GLN A 191 3.71 16.27 0.47
C GLN A 191 4.63 16.71 -0.67
N PHE A 192 5.18 15.77 -1.43
CA PHE A 192 6.03 16.09 -2.59
C PHE A 192 5.25 16.71 -3.75
N SER A 193 4.01 16.29 -3.99
CA SER A 193 3.13 16.92 -4.97
C SER A 193 2.85 18.39 -4.62
N MET A 194 2.50 18.67 -3.35
CA MET A 194 2.34 20.05 -2.84
C MET A 194 3.64 20.86 -2.91
N PHE A 195 4.79 20.22 -2.67
CA PHE A 195 6.07 20.90 -2.78
C PHE A 195 6.38 21.30 -4.22
N ASN A 196 6.22 20.38 -5.16
CA ASN A 196 6.47 20.62 -6.57
C ASN A 196 5.57 21.73 -7.13
N SER A 197 4.29 21.76 -6.72
CA SER A 197 3.37 22.83 -7.13
C SER A 197 3.77 24.20 -6.58
N SER A 198 4.23 24.27 -5.32
CA SER A 198 4.68 25.53 -4.69
C SER A 198 5.94 26.13 -5.33
N ILE A 199 6.74 25.29 -5.97
CA ILE A 199 7.98 25.68 -6.65
C ILE A 199 7.73 26.19 -8.08
N SER A 200 6.68 25.68 -8.73
CA SER A 200 6.41 25.94 -10.16
C SER A 200 5.53 27.17 -10.40
N SER A 201 5.11 27.90 -9.36
CA SER A 201 4.26 29.09 -9.50
C SER A 201 5.04 30.27 -10.10
N LYS A 202 5.17 30.29 -11.43
CA LYS A 202 4.93 31.54 -12.14
C LYS A 202 3.43 31.79 -12.01
N GLU A 203 3.07 32.84 -11.28
CA GLU A 203 1.71 33.36 -11.24
C GLU A 203 1.31 33.71 -12.68
N VAL A 204 0.61 32.79 -13.34
CA VAL A 204 -0.20 33.12 -14.50
C VAL A 204 -1.56 33.44 -13.90
N ASN A 205 -1.94 34.71 -13.93
CA ASN A 205 -3.29 35.15 -13.60
C ASN A 205 -4.29 34.30 -14.41
N VAL A 206 -5.03 33.43 -13.73
CA VAL A 206 -6.05 32.54 -14.33
C VAL A 206 -7.36 33.29 -14.59
N GLU A 207 -7.32 34.62 -14.64
CA GLU A 207 -8.51 35.41 -14.95
C GLU A 207 -8.80 35.48 -16.46
N GLU A 208 -7.84 35.21 -17.36
CA GLU A 208 -8.04 35.48 -18.79
C GLU A 208 -8.47 34.28 -19.67
N THR A 209 -8.53 33.05 -19.17
CA THR A 209 -9.00 31.89 -19.98
C THR A 209 -10.40 31.38 -19.61
N ASN A 210 -11.17 32.17 -18.87
CA ASN A 210 -12.62 31.96 -18.71
C ASN A 210 -13.43 32.62 -19.85
N LYS A 211 -12.88 32.74 -21.06
CA LYS A 211 -13.71 32.77 -22.28
C LYS A 211 -14.26 31.36 -22.51
N THR A 212 -15.15 30.94 -21.62
CA THR A 212 -16.16 29.95 -21.97
C THR A 212 -16.84 30.48 -23.22
N SER A 213 -16.64 29.81 -24.34
CA SER A 213 -17.71 29.70 -25.33
C SER A 213 -18.89 29.11 -24.57
N THR A 214 -19.71 30.00 -24.00
CA THR A 214 -21.04 29.69 -23.52
C THR A 214 -21.72 29.01 -24.68
N ILE A 215 -21.83 27.68 -24.61
CA ILE A 215 -22.88 27.00 -25.36
C ILE A 215 -24.14 27.66 -24.81
N ASN A 216 -24.73 28.56 -25.59
CA ASN A 216 -25.97 29.21 -25.28
C ASN A 216 -27.03 28.11 -25.15
N SER A 217 -27.19 27.59 -23.93
CA SER A 217 -28.22 26.64 -23.58
C SER A 217 -29.51 27.42 -23.35
N VAL A 218 -30.13 27.86 -24.44
CA VAL A 218 -31.55 28.25 -24.43
C VAL A 218 -32.33 26.99 -24.04
N GLY A 219 -32.93 26.97 -22.84
CA GLY A 219 -33.99 26.01 -22.50
C GLY A 219 -33.72 24.92 -21.45
N TYR A 220 -32.62 24.93 -20.68
CA TYR A 220 -32.38 23.89 -19.66
C TYR A 220 -32.66 24.38 -18.23
N GLY A 221 -33.55 23.69 -17.50
CA GLY A 221 -33.88 23.97 -16.10
C GLY A 221 -32.68 23.86 -15.13
N LYS A 222 -32.87 24.14 -13.83
CA LYS A 222 -31.79 24.20 -12.81
C LYS A 222 -30.83 22.99 -12.86
N ILE A 223 -31.35 21.79 -13.14
CA ILE A 223 -30.58 20.55 -13.31
C ILE A 223 -29.75 20.57 -14.61
N GLY A 224 -30.32 21.00 -15.73
CA GLY A 224 -29.60 21.08 -17.00
C GLY A 224 -28.55 22.21 -17.03
N ALA A 225 -28.77 23.30 -16.28
CA ALA A 225 -27.74 24.31 -16.04
C ALA A 225 -26.58 23.79 -15.17
N PHE A 226 -26.88 22.93 -14.19
CA PHE A 226 -25.86 22.25 -13.37
C PHE A 226 -25.07 21.22 -14.18
N VAL A 227 -25.77 20.39 -14.96
CA VAL A 227 -25.15 19.42 -15.89
C VAL A 227 -24.27 20.16 -16.88
N GLY A 228 -24.77 21.22 -17.52
CA GLY A 228 -24.00 22.06 -18.46
C GLY A 228 -22.73 22.66 -17.85
N LYS A 229 -22.77 23.07 -16.58
CA LYS A 229 -21.60 23.55 -15.83
C LYS A 229 -20.57 22.45 -15.56
N ILE A 230 -21.00 21.19 -15.36
CA ILE A 230 -20.13 20.04 -15.08
C ILE A 230 -19.65 19.31 -16.34
N THR A 231 -20.40 19.38 -17.45
CA THR A 231 -20.02 18.78 -18.73
C THR A 231 -19.16 19.68 -19.60
N GLY A 232 -19.01 20.96 -19.26
CA GLY A 232 -18.14 21.89 -19.99
C GLY A 232 -16.70 21.39 -20.08
N ASN A 233 -16.04 21.63 -21.22
CA ASN A 233 -14.65 21.22 -21.46
C ASN A 233 -13.65 22.16 -20.76
N THR A 234 -13.59 22.09 -19.43
CA THR A 234 -12.59 22.78 -18.61
C THR A 234 -11.67 21.77 -17.93
N ASN A 235 -10.42 22.15 -17.62
CA ASN A 235 -9.48 21.28 -16.90
C ASN A 235 -10.06 20.77 -15.56
N LYS A 236 -10.84 21.62 -14.89
CA LYS A 236 -11.53 21.28 -13.63
C LYS A 236 -12.56 20.17 -13.83
N ASN A 237 -13.39 20.29 -14.86
CA ASN A 237 -14.42 19.30 -15.15
C ASN A 237 -13.82 17.98 -15.64
N ILE A 238 -12.76 18.02 -16.46
CA ILE A 238 -12.04 16.80 -16.86
C ILE A 238 -11.46 16.10 -15.62
N SER A 239 -10.85 16.85 -14.69
CA SER A 239 -10.33 16.28 -13.44
C SER A 239 -11.43 15.67 -12.56
N LEU A 240 -12.62 16.30 -12.52
CA LEU A 240 -13.77 15.78 -11.78
C LEU A 240 -14.32 14.49 -12.40
N TRP A 241 -14.51 14.46 -13.72
CA TRP A 241 -14.94 13.25 -14.43
C TRP A 241 -13.92 12.12 -14.30
N LEU A 242 -12.64 12.45 -14.37
CA LEU A 242 -11.55 11.52 -14.12
C LEU A 242 -11.64 10.88 -12.73
N LEU A 243 -11.87 11.69 -11.69
CA LEU A 243 -12.09 11.21 -10.33
C LEU A 243 -13.31 10.30 -10.22
N ILE A 244 -14.46 10.71 -10.77
CA ILE A 244 -15.71 9.93 -10.73
C ILE A 244 -15.52 8.58 -11.44
N CYS A 245 -14.97 8.58 -12.65
CA CYS A 245 -14.75 7.36 -13.41
C CYS A 245 -13.76 6.42 -12.70
N SER A 246 -12.70 6.96 -12.10
CA SER A 246 -11.72 6.15 -11.36
C SER A 246 -12.33 5.57 -10.09
N MET A 247 -13.13 6.35 -9.35
CA MET A 247 -13.83 5.87 -8.16
C MET A 247 -14.82 4.73 -8.47
N LEU A 248 -15.53 4.80 -9.60
CA LEU A 248 -16.47 3.73 -9.99
C LEU A 248 -15.78 2.38 -10.23
N VAL A 249 -14.54 2.38 -10.74
CA VAL A 249 -13.74 1.17 -10.92
C VAL A 249 -13.03 0.77 -9.63
N PHE A 250 -12.55 1.75 -8.87
CA PHE A 250 -11.81 1.56 -7.63
C PHE A 250 -12.66 0.99 -6.49
N ILE A 251 -13.91 1.44 -6.31
CA ILE A 251 -14.74 1.03 -5.17
C ILE A 251 -14.98 -0.49 -5.13
N PRO A 252 -15.42 -1.17 -6.21
CA PRO A 252 -15.57 -2.63 -6.19
C PRO A 252 -14.28 -3.37 -5.82
N GLN A 253 -13.14 -2.87 -6.30
CA GLN A 253 -11.82 -3.44 -6.03
C GLN A 253 -11.40 -3.25 -4.57
N LEU A 254 -11.69 -2.09 -3.99
CA LEU A 254 -11.47 -1.80 -2.58
C LEU A 254 -12.35 -2.69 -1.68
N ILE A 255 -13.62 -2.89 -2.03
CA ILE A 255 -14.53 -3.76 -1.27
C ILE A 255 -14.02 -5.19 -1.26
N PHE A 256 -13.58 -5.71 -2.41
CA PHE A 256 -12.98 -7.04 -2.50
C PHE A 256 -11.79 -7.21 -1.55
N ILE A 257 -10.88 -6.23 -1.52
CA ILE A 257 -9.70 -6.26 -0.64
C ILE A 257 -10.09 -6.18 0.83
N ILE A 258 -11.07 -5.33 1.20
CA ILE A 258 -11.55 -5.26 2.58
C ILE A 258 -12.12 -6.61 3.03
N ILE A 259 -12.84 -7.31 2.14
CA ILE A 259 -13.37 -8.65 2.44
C ILE A 259 -12.24 -9.66 2.57
N LEU A 260 -11.21 -9.58 1.74
CA LEU A 260 -10.08 -10.52 1.77
C LEU A 260 -9.20 -10.35 3.02
N GLU A 261 -8.94 -9.12 3.43
CA GLU A 261 -7.96 -8.77 4.47
C GLU A 261 -8.59 -8.57 5.85
N SER A 262 -9.91 -8.75 6.01
CA SER A 262 -10.53 -8.67 7.33
C SER A 262 -10.20 -9.94 8.13
N GLU A 263 -9.63 -9.81 9.33
CA GLU A 263 -9.25 -10.95 10.20
C GLU A 263 -10.45 -11.89 10.50
N SER A 264 -11.65 -11.33 10.53
CA SER A 264 -12.92 -12.04 10.71
C SER A 264 -13.54 -12.58 9.41
N SER A 265 -12.86 -12.43 8.27
CA SER A 265 -13.36 -12.94 6.99
C SER A 265 -13.01 -14.41 6.78
N MET A 266 -13.79 -15.05 5.93
CA MET A 266 -13.49 -16.39 5.46
C MET A 266 -12.31 -16.41 4.49
N GLY A 267 -12.14 -15.35 3.66
CA GLY A 267 -11.03 -15.24 2.72
C GLY A 267 -9.67 -15.20 3.41
N PHE A 268 -9.55 -14.38 4.46
CA PHE A 268 -8.34 -14.29 5.27
C PHE A 268 -7.99 -15.65 5.91
N SER A 269 -8.96 -16.27 6.58
CA SER A 269 -8.82 -17.60 7.19
C SER A 269 -8.40 -18.64 6.15
N LEU A 270 -9.00 -18.64 4.97
CA LEU A 270 -8.65 -19.57 3.89
C LEU A 270 -7.18 -19.45 3.47
N LEU A 271 -6.66 -18.23 3.30
CA LEU A 271 -5.28 -18.02 2.92
C LEU A 271 -4.31 -18.45 4.03
N GLU A 272 -4.59 -18.04 5.27
CA GLU A 272 -3.84 -18.43 6.46
C GLU A 272 -3.71 -19.95 6.60
N TRP A 273 -4.83 -20.66 6.53
CA TRP A 273 -4.83 -22.11 6.66
C TRP A 273 -4.15 -22.79 5.48
N THR A 274 -4.29 -22.26 4.27
CA THR A 274 -3.68 -22.83 3.05
C THR A 274 -2.16 -22.66 3.04
N PHE A 275 -1.65 -21.50 3.44
CA PHE A 275 -0.23 -21.15 3.26
C PHE A 275 0.60 -21.16 4.54
N ILE A 276 -0.02 -21.09 5.72
CA ILE A 276 0.69 -21.12 7.01
C ILE A 276 0.43 -22.45 7.71
N ALA A 277 -0.84 -22.79 7.96
CA ALA A 277 -1.17 -24.00 8.71
C ALA A 277 -0.70 -25.29 8.03
N SER A 278 -0.76 -25.34 6.69
CA SER A 278 -0.34 -26.52 5.91
C SER A 278 1.11 -26.92 6.19
N PHE A 279 2.01 -25.96 6.33
CA PHE A 279 3.41 -26.20 6.64
C PHE A 279 3.64 -26.48 8.12
N LEU A 280 2.88 -25.82 9.01
CA LEU A 280 2.97 -26.06 10.45
C LEU A 280 2.49 -27.47 10.83
N LEU A 281 1.43 -27.97 10.18
CA LEU A 281 0.83 -29.27 10.42
C LEU A 281 1.35 -30.38 9.50
N LYS A 282 2.47 -30.15 8.80
CA LYS A 282 2.98 -31.08 7.80
C LYS A 282 3.24 -32.49 8.35
N ASN A 283 3.64 -32.60 9.60
CA ASN A 283 3.94 -33.87 10.24
C ASN A 283 2.69 -34.49 10.90
N GLU A 284 1.79 -33.65 11.40
CA GLU A 284 0.56 -34.03 12.10
C GLU A 284 -0.58 -34.43 11.14
N VAL A 285 -0.67 -33.74 10.00
CA VAL A 285 -1.69 -33.95 8.97
C VAL A 285 -1.05 -33.94 7.57
N PRO A 286 -0.26 -34.98 7.20
CA PRO A 286 0.46 -35.00 5.93
C PRO A 286 -0.44 -34.90 4.69
N GLU A 287 -1.67 -35.44 4.76
CA GLU A 287 -2.65 -35.35 3.68
C GLU A 287 -3.07 -33.90 3.41
N PHE A 288 -3.31 -33.11 4.47
CA PHE A 288 -3.65 -31.69 4.32
C PHE A 288 -2.51 -30.92 3.62
N TYR A 289 -1.26 -31.17 4.01
CA TYR A 289 -0.09 -30.60 3.35
C TYR A 289 0.02 -31.03 1.88
N GLU A 290 -0.18 -32.31 1.56
CA GLU A 290 -0.08 -32.81 0.18
C GLU A 290 -1.14 -32.20 -0.74
N LYS A 291 -2.37 -31.98 -0.25
CA LYS A 291 -3.44 -31.36 -1.06
C LYS A 291 -3.22 -29.86 -1.22
N THR A 292 -2.83 -29.16 -0.17
CA THR A 292 -2.61 -27.70 -0.21
C THR A 292 -1.34 -27.32 -0.95
N SER A 293 -0.26 -28.11 -0.88
CA SER A 293 0.98 -27.86 -1.61
C SER A 293 0.86 -27.97 -3.13
N LYS A 294 -0.22 -28.56 -3.65
CA LYS A 294 -0.56 -28.54 -5.10
C LYS A 294 -1.02 -27.16 -5.57
N ILE A 295 -1.35 -26.27 -4.64
CA ILE A 295 -1.67 -24.87 -4.94
C ILE A 295 -0.35 -24.14 -5.16
N ASP A 296 0.11 -24.12 -6.42
CA ASP A 296 1.28 -23.37 -6.86
C ASP A 296 0.97 -21.87 -6.93
N ALA A 297 0.83 -21.25 -5.77
CA ALA A 297 0.62 -19.81 -5.64
C ALA A 297 1.32 -19.25 -4.41
N SER A 298 1.59 -17.94 -4.43
CA SER A 298 2.31 -17.27 -3.34
C SER A 298 1.34 -16.51 -2.44
N TYR A 299 1.43 -16.74 -1.13
CA TYR A 299 0.65 -16.00 -0.12
C TYR A 299 0.78 -14.48 -0.26
N VAL A 300 2.00 -13.99 -0.47
CA VAL A 300 2.28 -12.55 -0.65
C VAL A 300 1.59 -11.99 -1.89
N VAL A 301 1.53 -12.77 -2.97
CA VAL A 301 0.92 -12.35 -4.24
C VAL A 301 -0.60 -12.32 -4.13
N ILE A 302 -1.21 -13.26 -3.40
CA ILE A 302 -2.67 -13.33 -3.26
C ILE A 302 -3.18 -12.39 -2.15
N GLY A 303 -2.57 -12.39 -0.97
CA GLY A 303 -3.01 -11.54 0.14
C GLY A 303 -2.59 -10.07 -0.03
N HIS A 304 -1.29 -9.81 -0.15
CA HIS A 304 -0.78 -8.45 0.03
C HIS A 304 -0.63 -7.64 -1.27
N LEU A 305 -0.34 -8.26 -2.42
CA LEU A 305 -0.18 -7.51 -3.68
C LEU A 305 -1.44 -6.71 -4.11
N PRO A 306 -2.67 -7.23 -3.97
CA PRO A 306 -3.91 -6.48 -4.20
C PRO A 306 -3.99 -5.20 -3.36
N LEU A 307 -3.65 -5.33 -2.08
CA LEU A 307 -3.65 -4.25 -1.10
C LEU A 307 -2.65 -3.16 -1.53
N ILE A 308 -1.43 -3.56 -1.88
CA ILE A 308 -0.37 -2.65 -2.36
C ILE A 308 -0.80 -1.92 -3.63
N ALA A 309 -1.27 -2.64 -4.66
CA ALA A 309 -1.69 -2.05 -5.93
C ALA A 309 -2.83 -1.03 -5.75
N THR A 310 -3.82 -1.39 -4.92
CA THR A 310 -4.98 -0.53 -4.61
C THR A 310 -4.57 0.68 -3.78
N GLY A 311 -3.59 0.53 -2.88
CA GLY A 311 -3.00 1.62 -2.11
C GLY A 311 -2.33 2.68 -3.00
N PHE A 312 -1.58 2.28 -4.02
CA PHE A 312 -1.00 3.22 -5.00
C PHE A 312 -2.08 4.00 -5.75
N LEU A 313 -3.11 3.31 -6.27
CA LEU A 313 -4.23 3.97 -6.95
C LEU A 313 -4.97 4.94 -6.02
N ALA A 314 -5.18 4.58 -4.75
CA ALA A 314 -5.77 5.45 -3.75
C ALA A 314 -4.93 6.73 -3.54
N ALA A 315 -3.59 6.60 -3.48
CA ALA A 315 -2.68 7.73 -3.38
C ALA A 315 -2.85 8.70 -4.57
N THR A 316 -2.92 8.18 -5.79
CA THR A 316 -3.10 8.99 -7.00
C THR A 316 -4.47 9.67 -7.04
N ILE A 317 -5.53 8.97 -6.63
CA ILE A 317 -6.87 9.56 -6.45
C ILE A 317 -6.83 10.72 -5.45
N CYS A 318 -6.16 10.55 -4.30
CA CYS A 318 -5.99 11.62 -3.31
C CYS A 318 -5.21 12.83 -3.85
N ILE A 319 -4.19 12.61 -4.67
CA ILE A 319 -3.47 13.71 -5.35
C ILE A 319 -4.43 14.51 -6.23
N PHE A 320 -5.22 13.85 -7.08
CA PHE A 320 -6.22 14.51 -7.93
C PHE A 320 -7.32 15.22 -7.11
N LEU A 321 -7.72 14.65 -5.99
CA LEU A 321 -8.70 15.26 -5.07
C LEU A 321 -8.15 16.57 -4.47
N ILE A 322 -6.91 16.57 -3.99
CA ILE A 322 -6.26 17.77 -3.41
C ILE A 322 -6.12 18.86 -4.47
N ILE A 323 -5.69 18.48 -5.66
CA ILE A 323 -5.59 19.35 -6.83
C ILE A 323 -6.93 20.04 -7.11
N TYR A 324 -8.02 19.26 -7.11
CA TYR A 324 -9.36 19.73 -7.38
C TYR A 324 -9.86 20.68 -6.29
N ILE A 325 -9.68 20.32 -5.01
CA ILE A 325 -10.13 21.12 -3.86
C ILE A 325 -9.34 22.42 -3.73
N LYS A 326 -7.99 22.34 -3.74
CA LYS A 326 -7.11 23.50 -3.55
C LYS A 326 -6.96 24.38 -4.80
N ARG A 327 -7.55 23.99 -5.92
CA ARG A 327 -7.46 24.71 -7.22
C ARG A 327 -6.02 25.06 -7.59
N ILE A 328 -5.11 24.10 -7.38
CA ILE A 328 -3.69 24.31 -7.67
C ILE A 328 -3.53 24.50 -9.17
N ASN A 329 -2.77 25.51 -9.59
CA ASN A 329 -2.42 25.70 -11.00
C ASN A 329 -1.41 24.63 -11.42
N ILE A 330 -1.86 23.73 -12.29
CA ILE A 330 -1.08 22.58 -12.72
C ILE A 330 -0.56 22.78 -14.13
N SER A 331 0.70 22.42 -14.35
CA SER A 331 1.26 22.36 -15.70
C SER A 331 0.58 21.26 -16.52
N LYS A 332 0.30 21.54 -17.79
CA LYS A 332 -0.25 20.56 -18.75
C LYS A 332 0.52 19.22 -18.72
N SER A 333 1.85 19.27 -18.64
CA SER A 333 2.69 18.08 -18.60
C SER A 333 2.41 17.24 -17.36
N PHE A 334 2.33 17.86 -16.18
CA PHE A 334 2.04 17.14 -14.94
C PHE A 334 0.66 16.47 -14.99
N PHE A 335 -0.36 17.18 -15.51
CA PHE A 335 -1.70 16.61 -15.64
C PHE A 335 -1.71 15.37 -16.55
N ILE A 336 -1.04 15.43 -17.71
CA ILE A 336 -0.94 14.30 -18.64
C ILE A 336 -0.19 13.13 -18.01
N THR A 337 0.92 13.39 -17.32
CA THR A 337 1.69 12.34 -16.64
C THR A 337 0.87 11.65 -15.55
N GLN A 338 0.21 12.40 -14.67
CA GLN A 338 -0.64 11.83 -13.62
C GLN A 338 -1.85 11.07 -14.19
N PHE A 339 -2.42 11.56 -15.29
CA PHE A 339 -3.50 10.85 -16.00
C PHE A 339 -3.01 9.51 -16.56
N ALA A 340 -1.83 9.46 -17.16
CA ALA A 340 -1.24 8.22 -17.68
C ALA A 340 -0.88 7.24 -16.55
N ILE A 341 -0.33 7.74 -15.44
CA ILE A 341 -0.03 6.94 -14.24
C ILE A 341 -1.32 6.30 -13.71
N MET A 342 -2.37 7.09 -13.50
CA MET A 342 -3.63 6.57 -12.97
C MET A 342 -4.31 5.56 -13.91
N ALA A 343 -4.15 5.72 -15.24
CA ALA A 343 -4.61 4.73 -16.21
C ALA A 343 -3.90 3.39 -16.04
N ALA A 344 -2.56 3.44 -15.92
CA ALA A 344 -1.74 2.26 -15.71
C ALA A 344 -2.05 1.59 -14.37
N GLU A 345 -2.21 2.37 -13.30
CA GLU A 345 -2.59 1.89 -11.97
C GLU A 345 -3.96 1.20 -11.97
N LEU A 346 -4.96 1.76 -12.67
CA LEU A 346 -6.27 1.11 -12.80
C LEU A 346 -6.19 -0.24 -13.51
N VAL A 347 -5.44 -0.34 -14.61
CA VAL A 347 -5.23 -1.62 -15.31
C VAL A 347 -4.49 -2.61 -14.41
N LEU A 348 -3.47 -2.15 -13.68
CA LEU A 348 -2.72 -2.98 -12.74
C LEU A 348 -3.60 -3.52 -11.61
N VAL A 349 -4.41 -2.67 -10.98
CA VAL A 349 -5.35 -3.07 -9.92
C VAL A 349 -6.36 -4.09 -10.45
N LEU A 350 -6.92 -3.87 -11.64
CA LEU A 350 -7.83 -4.83 -12.26
C LEU A 350 -7.16 -6.17 -12.53
N ALA A 351 -5.93 -6.18 -13.05
CA ALA A 351 -5.18 -7.40 -13.33
C ALA A 351 -4.85 -8.19 -12.05
N VAL A 352 -4.26 -7.51 -11.04
CA VAL A 352 -3.85 -8.11 -9.77
C VAL A 352 -5.05 -8.66 -9.01
N ASN A 353 -6.14 -7.89 -8.88
CA ASN A 353 -7.31 -8.34 -8.15
C ASN A 353 -8.04 -9.48 -8.86
N THR A 354 -8.09 -9.46 -10.20
CA THR A 354 -8.67 -10.57 -10.96
C THR A 354 -7.86 -11.85 -10.78
N TYR A 355 -6.53 -11.76 -10.87
CA TYR A 355 -5.66 -12.90 -10.61
C TYR A 355 -5.86 -13.45 -9.20
N THR A 356 -5.99 -12.56 -8.22
CA THR A 356 -6.26 -12.92 -6.82
C THR A 356 -7.62 -13.62 -6.66
N ILE A 357 -8.69 -13.10 -7.27
CA ILE A 357 -10.02 -13.74 -7.26
C ILE A 357 -9.94 -15.14 -7.87
N TYR A 358 -9.22 -15.28 -8.99
CA TYR A 358 -9.02 -16.57 -9.64
C TYR A 358 -8.33 -17.59 -8.73
N GLU A 359 -7.21 -17.22 -8.11
CA GLU A 359 -6.48 -18.13 -7.21
C GLU A 359 -7.31 -18.46 -5.96
N ILE A 360 -8.02 -17.50 -5.37
CA ILE A 360 -8.89 -17.76 -4.23
C ILE A 360 -10.01 -18.74 -4.59
N ASN A 361 -10.64 -18.58 -5.75
CA ASN A 361 -11.68 -19.51 -6.19
C ASN A 361 -11.12 -20.92 -6.35
N LYS A 362 -9.91 -21.07 -6.91
CA LYS A 362 -9.20 -22.35 -6.99
C LYS A 362 -8.91 -22.93 -5.60
N ILE A 363 -8.50 -22.10 -4.63
CA ILE A 363 -8.28 -22.55 -3.25
C ILE A 363 -9.60 -23.05 -2.64
N VAL A 364 -10.70 -22.31 -2.81
CA VAL A 364 -12.05 -22.72 -2.35
C VAL A 364 -12.44 -24.06 -2.95
N ASP A 365 -12.21 -24.26 -4.25
CA ASP A 365 -12.52 -25.51 -4.95
C ASP A 365 -11.74 -26.69 -4.36
N VAL A 366 -10.43 -26.52 -4.14
CA VAL A 366 -9.57 -27.55 -3.52
C VAL A 366 -10.03 -27.87 -2.10
N TRP A 367 -10.35 -26.86 -1.30
CA TRP A 367 -10.83 -27.06 0.07
C TRP A 367 -12.15 -27.83 0.12
N ASN A 368 -13.07 -27.55 -0.80
CA ASN A 368 -14.35 -28.24 -0.91
C ASN A 368 -14.21 -29.66 -1.50
N GLU A 369 -13.40 -29.85 -2.54
CA GLU A 369 -13.18 -31.15 -3.20
C GLU A 369 -12.60 -32.19 -2.23
N TYR A 370 -11.64 -31.78 -1.40
CA TYR A 370 -10.95 -32.68 -0.46
C TYR A 370 -11.48 -32.58 0.98
N ASN A 371 -12.56 -31.83 1.22
CA ASN A 371 -13.15 -31.62 2.54
C ASN A 371 -12.11 -31.25 3.62
N LEU A 372 -11.19 -30.34 3.28
CA LEU A 372 -10.01 -30.04 4.09
C LEU A 372 -10.37 -29.47 5.48
N ALA A 373 -11.54 -28.83 5.61
CA ALA A 373 -12.05 -28.32 6.88
C ALA A 373 -12.21 -29.43 7.94
N GLU A 374 -12.66 -30.62 7.56
CA GLU A 374 -12.80 -31.74 8.48
C GLU A 374 -11.44 -32.29 8.93
N LEU A 375 -10.45 -32.30 8.03
CA LEU A 375 -9.10 -32.79 8.32
C LEU A 375 -8.39 -31.92 9.37
N VAL A 376 -8.57 -30.60 9.31
CA VAL A 376 -7.86 -29.65 10.20
C VAL A 376 -8.63 -29.32 11.48
N LYS A 377 -9.93 -29.64 11.55
CA LYS A 377 -10.80 -29.36 12.71
C LYS A 377 -10.21 -29.76 14.08
N PRO A 378 -9.55 -30.93 14.23
CA PRO A 378 -8.94 -31.31 15.52
C PRO A 378 -7.74 -30.46 15.94
N TYR A 379 -7.16 -29.68 15.03
CA TYR A 379 -5.90 -28.93 15.22
C TYR A 379 -6.12 -27.42 15.29
N VAL A 380 -7.36 -26.94 15.26
CA VAL A 380 -7.66 -25.51 15.34
C VAL A 380 -7.11 -24.87 16.61
N ASP A 381 -7.26 -25.57 17.74
CA ASP A 381 -6.79 -25.05 19.04
C ASP A 381 -5.26 -25.09 19.19
N SER A 382 -4.55 -25.86 18.35
CA SER A 382 -3.08 -25.88 18.37
C SER A 382 -2.45 -24.70 17.64
N ILE A 383 -3.24 -23.95 16.85
CA ILE A 383 -2.77 -22.77 16.09
C ILE A 383 -3.64 -21.55 16.41
N PRO A 384 -3.61 -21.04 17.66
CA PRO A 384 -4.59 -20.07 18.15
C PRO A 384 -4.46 -18.66 17.56
N PHE A 385 -3.44 -18.39 16.76
CA PHE A 385 -3.28 -17.12 16.07
C PHE A 385 -3.98 -17.08 14.71
N LEU A 386 -4.39 -18.23 14.15
CA LEU A 386 -5.14 -18.28 12.90
C LEU A 386 -6.64 -18.11 13.13
N SER A 387 -7.32 -17.53 12.15
CA SER A 387 -8.77 -17.36 12.17
C SER A 387 -9.50 -18.70 12.08
N GLN A 388 -10.46 -18.95 12.97
CA GLN A 388 -11.22 -20.22 13.07
C GLN A 388 -12.44 -20.30 12.14
N ASN A 389 -12.67 -19.27 11.32
CA ASN A 389 -13.89 -19.16 10.50
C ASN A 389 -14.07 -20.29 9.50
N ILE A 390 -12.96 -20.88 9.02
CA ILE A 390 -13.00 -21.96 8.03
C ILE A 390 -13.52 -23.29 8.58
N VAL A 391 -13.51 -23.48 9.91
CA VAL A 391 -13.89 -24.75 10.56
C VAL A 391 -15.35 -24.77 11.02
N ASN A 392 -15.99 -23.60 11.07
CA ASN A 392 -17.34 -23.42 11.59
C ASN A 392 -18.42 -23.19 10.51
N GLY A 393 -18.07 -23.20 9.22
CA GLY A 393 -19.00 -22.89 8.13
C GLY A 393 -18.74 -23.66 6.83
N ASN A 394 -19.72 -23.64 5.93
CA ASN A 394 -19.54 -24.10 4.56
C ASN A 394 -18.57 -23.17 3.83
N ILE A 395 -17.53 -23.74 3.23
CA ILE A 395 -16.52 -22.97 2.50
C ILE A 395 -17.15 -22.41 1.22
N SER A 396 -17.46 -21.11 1.25
CA SER A 396 -18.03 -20.36 0.14
C SER A 396 -17.03 -19.41 -0.50
N TYR A 397 -17.27 -19.04 -1.76
CA TYR A 397 -16.47 -18.04 -2.45
C TYR A 397 -16.61 -16.68 -1.74
N PRO A 398 -15.50 -16.00 -1.38
CA PRO A 398 -15.55 -14.74 -0.64
C PRO A 398 -16.02 -13.55 -1.51
N TRP A 399 -16.09 -13.74 -2.83
CA TRP A 399 -16.51 -12.71 -3.78
C TRP A 399 -17.22 -13.36 -4.99
N LEU A 400 -17.07 -12.77 -6.17
CA LEU A 400 -17.60 -13.28 -7.43
C LEU A 400 -16.86 -14.56 -7.89
N TYR A 401 -17.62 -15.54 -8.36
CA TYR A 401 -17.11 -16.82 -8.84
C TYR A 401 -17.44 -17.06 -10.31
N GLY A 402 -16.65 -17.91 -10.97
CA GLY A 402 -16.88 -18.33 -12.36
C GLY A 402 -17.05 -17.16 -13.35
N GLU A 403 -18.15 -17.18 -14.11
CA GLU A 403 -18.43 -16.15 -15.12
C GLU A 403 -18.68 -14.75 -14.53
N GLN A 404 -19.00 -14.65 -13.24
CA GLN A 404 -19.34 -13.38 -12.61
C GLN A 404 -18.12 -12.45 -12.50
N TYR A 405 -16.96 -12.96 -12.07
CA TYR A 405 -15.75 -12.14 -11.96
C TYR A 405 -15.17 -11.80 -13.34
N ILE A 406 -15.30 -12.71 -14.32
CA ILE A 406 -14.94 -12.46 -15.72
C ILE A 406 -15.80 -11.31 -16.28
N SER A 407 -17.11 -11.34 -16.00
CA SER A 407 -18.03 -10.26 -16.39
C SER A 407 -17.65 -8.93 -15.74
N LEU A 408 -17.33 -8.92 -14.43
CA LEU A 408 -16.85 -7.72 -13.73
C LEU A 408 -15.56 -7.17 -14.38
N LEU A 409 -14.61 -8.04 -14.74
CA LEU A 409 -13.38 -7.63 -15.41
C LEU A 409 -13.65 -6.99 -16.77
N ILE A 410 -14.45 -7.65 -17.62
CA ILE A 410 -14.78 -7.14 -18.96
C ILE A 410 -15.48 -5.80 -18.86
N ILE A 411 -16.48 -5.67 -17.98
CA ILE A 411 -17.19 -4.41 -17.74
C ILE A 411 -16.23 -3.33 -17.24
N SER A 412 -15.36 -3.66 -16.29
CA SER A 412 -14.41 -2.71 -15.70
C SER A 412 -13.36 -2.25 -16.71
N LEU A 413 -12.82 -3.15 -17.54
CA LEU A 413 -11.88 -2.82 -18.60
C LEU A 413 -12.55 -1.99 -19.71
N ALA A 414 -13.76 -2.36 -20.14
CA ALA A 414 -14.51 -1.61 -21.13
C ALA A 414 -14.83 -0.20 -20.62
N PHE A 415 -15.31 -0.08 -19.38
CA PHE A 415 -15.59 1.21 -18.76
C PHE A 415 -14.33 2.07 -18.61
N THR A 416 -13.21 1.46 -18.21
CA THR A 416 -11.91 2.14 -18.11
C THR A 416 -11.46 2.62 -19.49
N GLY A 417 -11.48 1.75 -20.51
CA GLY A 417 -11.11 2.09 -21.88
C GLY A 417 -11.95 3.23 -22.47
N VAL A 418 -13.28 3.17 -22.29
CA VAL A 418 -14.20 4.22 -22.77
C VAL A 418 -13.96 5.53 -22.02
N SER A 419 -13.89 5.50 -20.70
CA SER A 419 -13.66 6.67 -19.85
C SER A 419 -12.36 7.38 -20.21
N PHE A 420 -11.25 6.65 -20.30
CA PHE A 420 -9.94 7.22 -20.64
C PHE A 420 -9.87 7.70 -22.09
N THR A 421 -10.53 7.03 -23.04
CA THR A 421 -10.62 7.50 -24.43
C THR A 421 -11.41 8.80 -24.54
N MET A 422 -12.57 8.88 -23.89
CA MET A 422 -13.37 10.11 -23.83
C MET A 422 -12.60 11.26 -23.20
N LEU A 423 -11.94 11.03 -22.06
CA LEU A 423 -11.18 12.06 -21.35
C LEU A 423 -9.97 12.51 -22.16
N THR A 424 -9.24 11.59 -22.81
CA THR A 424 -8.14 11.92 -23.72
C THR A 424 -8.61 12.77 -24.90
N SER A 425 -9.76 12.44 -25.50
CA SER A 425 -10.36 13.22 -26.59
C SER A 425 -10.72 14.63 -26.14
N LYS A 426 -11.36 14.78 -24.97
CA LYS A 426 -11.68 16.10 -24.37
C LYS A 426 -10.41 16.91 -24.06
N SER A 427 -9.39 16.28 -23.46
CA SER A 427 -8.11 16.93 -23.17
C SER A 427 -7.42 17.40 -24.46
N LYS A 428 -7.38 16.58 -25.51
CA LYS A 428 -6.82 16.98 -26.83
C LYS A 428 -7.51 18.21 -27.40
N LYS A 429 -8.85 18.31 -27.31
CA LYS A 429 -9.62 19.48 -27.80
C LYS A 429 -9.24 20.78 -27.07
N ILE A 430 -9.16 20.76 -25.74
CA ILE A 430 -8.75 21.94 -24.94
C ILE A 430 -7.33 22.35 -25.31
N PHE A 431 -6.43 21.38 -25.43
CA PHE A 431 -5.03 21.63 -25.71
C PHE A 431 -4.74 22.10 -27.14
N LYS A 432 -5.61 21.80 -28.10
CA LYS A 432 -5.53 22.35 -29.46
C LYS A 432 -5.98 23.81 -29.47
N ASN A 433 -7.05 24.15 -28.76
CA ASN A 433 -7.57 25.53 -28.67
C ASN A 433 -6.63 26.50 -27.93
N ASN A 434 -5.82 26.00 -26.98
CA ASN A 434 -4.82 26.82 -26.27
C ASN A 434 -3.49 27.00 -27.04
N LYS A 435 -3.31 26.37 -28.22
CA LYS A 435 -2.15 26.59 -29.09
C LYS A 435 -2.40 27.65 -30.18
N THR A 436 -3.63 28.13 -30.31
CA THR A 436 -4.08 29.12 -31.30
C THR A 436 -4.22 30.54 -30.74
N LEU A 437 -3.62 30.78 -29.56
CA LEU A 437 -3.35 32.09 -28.95
C LEU A 437 -1.85 32.16 -28.70
#